data_AF-A0A7V5XBL2-F1
#
_entry.id   AF-A0A7V5XBL2-F1
#
_cell.length_a   1.000
_cell.length_b   1.000
_cell.length_c   1.000
_cell.angle_alpha   90.00
_cell.angle_beta   90.00
_cell.angle_gamma   90.00
#
_symmetry.space_group_name_H-M   'P 1'
#
loop_
_entity.id
_entity.type
_entity.pdbx_description
1 polymer ?
#
loop_
_entity_poly.entity_id
_entity_poly.type
_entity_poly.pdbx_seq_one_letter_code
_entity_poly.pdbx_strand_id
1 'polypeptide(L)'
;MPGSVLRLILLVWAVLLLAACSSGARKNREVCNEPQEYQAARSVPPLKIPEGLDEPDRSERLVIPGKADPNPYPNGRPCLERPPDYFGRDDQATDQH
;
A
#
# COMPACT_ATOMS: atom_id res chain seq x y z
N MET A 1 12.36 -8.67 53.04
CA MET A 1 11.57 -9.03 51.84
C MET A 1 11.72 -8.06 50.62
N PRO A 2 12.79 -7.25 50.44
CA PRO A 2 12.88 -6.35 49.28
C PRO A 2 13.36 -7.04 47.98
N GLY A 3 14.13 -8.13 48.09
CA GLY A 3 14.71 -8.82 46.93
C GLY A 3 13.69 -9.51 46.03
N SER A 4 12.55 -9.97 46.60
CA SER A 4 11.48 -10.59 45.81
C SER A 4 10.71 -9.55 44.99
N VAL A 5 10.52 -8.35 45.54
CA VAL A 5 9.85 -7.24 44.86
C VAL A 5 10.71 -6.73 43.70
N LEU A 6 12.03 -6.58 43.91
CA LEU A 6 12.96 -6.19 42.85
C LEU A 6 13.00 -7.21 41.69
N ARG A 7 13.00 -8.51 42.01
CA ARG A 7 12.95 -9.59 41.00
C ARG A 7 11.66 -9.56 40.19
N LEU A 8 10.51 -9.32 40.84
CA LEU A 8 9.23 -9.18 40.14
C LEU A 8 9.21 -7.96 39.21
N ILE A 9 9.75 -6.82 39.65
CA ILE A 9 9.86 -5.61 38.82
C ILE A 9 10.73 -5.88 37.58
N LEU A 10 11.88 -6.54 37.75
CA LEU A 10 12.76 -6.88 36.63
C LEU A 10 12.11 -7.86 35.64
N LEU A 11 11.36 -8.84 36.13
CA LEU A 11 10.63 -9.79 35.28
C LEU A 11 9.52 -9.11 34.48
N VAL A 12 8.76 -8.20 35.11
CA VAL A 12 7.72 -7.42 34.42
C VAL A 12 8.34 -6.56 33.32
N TRP A 13 9.45 -5.89 33.61
CA TRP A 13 10.19 -5.10 32.61
C TRP A 13 10.71 -5.95 31.46
N ALA A 14 11.27 -7.13 31.73
CA ALA A 14 11.74 -8.04 30.70
C ALA A 14 10.59 -8.49 29.78
N VAL A 15 9.43 -8.86 30.35
CA VAL A 15 8.26 -9.28 29.57
C VAL A 15 7.72 -8.13 28.71
N LEU A 16 7.69 -6.90 29.21
CA LEU A 16 7.27 -5.72 28.44
C LEU A 16 8.21 -5.43 27.26
N LEU A 17 9.52 -5.55 27.46
CA LEU A 17 10.52 -5.37 26.40
C LEU A 17 10.41 -6.47 25.33
N LEU A 18 10.17 -7.72 25.73
CA LEU A 18 9.95 -8.82 24.79
C LEU A 18 8.63 -8.68 24.01
N ALA A 19 7.56 -8.19 24.65
CA ALA A 19 6.27 -7.95 23.99
C ALA A 19 6.36 -6.87 22.89
N ALA A 20 7.18 -5.84 23.11
CA ALA A 20 7.42 -4.77 22.13
C ALA A 20 8.10 -5.28 20.84
N CYS A 21 8.93 -6.32 20.93
CA CYS A 21 9.64 -6.87 19.76
C CYS A 21 8.74 -7.74 18.86
N SER A 22 7.67 -8.34 19.40
CA SER A 22 6.78 -9.26 18.66
C SER A 22 5.69 -8.58 17.81
N SER A 23 5.40 -7.30 18.07
CA SER A 23 4.30 -6.57 17.43
C SER A 23 4.71 -5.70 16.24
N GLY A 24 6.02 -5.45 16.04
CA GLY A 24 6.53 -4.60 14.96
C GLY A 24 6.68 -5.29 13.60
N ALA A 25 6.85 -6.61 13.57
CA ALA A 25 7.25 -7.34 12.35
C ALA A 25 6.11 -7.65 11.36
N ARG A 26 4.85 -7.29 11.66
CA ARG A 26 3.68 -7.67 10.83
C ARG A 26 3.07 -6.54 10.00
N LYS A 27 3.67 -5.35 9.94
CA LYS A 27 3.12 -4.23 9.17
C LYS A 27 3.38 -4.30 7.66
N ASN A 28 4.29 -5.14 7.18
CA ASN A 28 4.73 -5.13 5.77
C ASN A 28 4.06 -6.20 4.89
N ARG A 29 2.90 -6.74 5.28
CA ARG A 29 2.04 -7.41 4.28
C ARG A 29 1.13 -6.35 3.70
N GLU A 30 1.69 -5.57 2.78
CA GLU A 30 0.89 -4.69 1.93
C GLU A 30 -0.25 -5.52 1.34
N VAL A 31 -1.47 -5.11 1.66
CA VAL A 31 -2.66 -5.77 1.17
C VAL A 31 -2.90 -5.21 -0.22
N CYS A 32 -2.85 -6.06 -1.25
CA CYS A 32 -2.96 -5.62 -2.64
C CYS A 32 -4.28 -4.96 -3.01
N ASN A 33 -5.28 -5.11 -2.14
CA ASN A 33 -6.60 -4.52 -2.30
C ASN A 33 -6.81 -3.29 -1.39
N GLU A 34 -5.73 -2.70 -0.88
CA GLU A 34 -5.80 -1.39 -0.24
C GLU A 34 -6.35 -0.37 -1.27
N PRO A 35 -7.40 0.41 -0.91
CA PRO A 35 -7.96 1.40 -1.82
C PRO A 35 -6.92 2.42 -2.26
N GLN A 36 -6.75 2.56 -3.57
CA GLN A 36 -5.82 3.52 -4.15
C GLN A 36 -6.54 4.84 -4.51
N GLU A 37 -5.83 5.96 -4.49
CA GLU A 37 -6.41 7.29 -4.74
C GLU A 37 -7.13 7.38 -6.11
N TYR A 38 -6.57 6.77 -7.15
CA TYR A 38 -7.16 6.76 -8.49
C TYR A 38 -8.52 6.04 -8.56
N GLN A 39 -8.82 5.14 -7.61
CA GLN A 39 -10.08 4.41 -7.59
C GLN A 39 -11.26 5.31 -7.17
N ALA A 40 -10.98 6.45 -6.52
CA ALA A 40 -11.98 7.45 -6.18
C ALA A 40 -12.29 8.42 -7.35
N ALA A 41 -11.55 8.33 -8.46
CA ALA A 41 -11.73 9.21 -9.61
C ALA A 41 -13.09 9.00 -10.27
N ARG A 42 -13.68 10.10 -10.75
CA ARG A 42 -14.95 10.09 -11.49
C ARG A 42 -14.69 10.29 -12.97
N SER A 43 -15.45 9.58 -13.80
CA SER A 43 -15.44 9.82 -15.25
C SER A 43 -16.00 11.20 -15.56
N VAL A 44 -15.31 11.93 -16.43
CA VAL A 44 -15.72 13.26 -16.89
C VAL A 44 -16.23 13.14 -18.33
N PRO A 45 -17.41 13.72 -18.65
CA PRO A 45 -17.93 13.67 -20.00
C PRO A 45 -17.03 14.45 -20.98
N PRO A 46 -17.10 14.15 -22.29
CA PRO A 46 -16.39 14.93 -23.30
C PRO A 46 -16.72 16.42 -23.26
N LEU A 47 -15.73 17.25 -23.60
CA LEU A 47 -15.90 18.70 -23.73
C LEU A 47 -16.93 19.04 -24.82
N LYS A 48 -17.74 20.06 -24.55
CA LYS A 48 -18.67 20.67 -25.51
C LYS A 48 -17.99 21.87 -26.17
N ILE A 49 -18.11 21.97 -27.48
CA ILE A 49 -17.44 23.00 -28.27
C ILE A 49 -18.44 24.13 -28.53
N PRO A 50 -18.09 25.39 -28.21
CA PRO A 50 -18.97 26.53 -28.44
C PRO A 50 -19.06 26.89 -29.93
N GLU A 51 -20.10 27.65 -30.29
CA GLU A 51 -20.28 28.10 -31.68
C GLU A 51 -19.10 28.97 -32.15
N GLY A 52 -18.70 28.80 -33.41
CA GLY A 52 -17.61 29.54 -34.03
C GLY A 52 -16.20 29.04 -33.69
N LEU A 53 -16.07 27.91 -32.98
CA LEU A 53 -14.79 27.25 -32.70
C LEU A 53 -14.70 25.89 -33.40
N ASP A 54 -13.53 25.60 -33.95
CA ASP A 54 -13.23 24.30 -34.55
C ASP A 54 -13.03 23.22 -33.47
N GLU A 55 -13.32 21.97 -33.83
CA GLU A 55 -13.07 20.86 -32.91
C GLU A 55 -11.57 20.62 -32.72
N PRO A 56 -11.12 20.33 -31.49
CA PRO A 56 -9.73 19.92 -31.27
C PRO A 56 -9.49 18.56 -31.93
N ASP A 57 -8.30 18.40 -32.53
CA ASP A 57 -7.89 17.11 -33.08
C ASP A 57 -7.82 16.04 -31.97
N ARG A 58 -8.47 14.90 -32.22
CA ARG A 58 -8.53 13.74 -31.30
C ARG A 58 -7.96 12.47 -31.92
N SER A 59 -7.20 12.59 -33.01
CA SER A 59 -6.53 11.47 -33.67
C SER A 59 -5.64 10.66 -32.73
N GLU A 60 -4.97 11.32 -31.79
CA GLU A 60 -4.07 10.71 -30.79
C GLU A 60 -4.75 10.38 -29.45
N ARG A 61 -6.09 10.31 -29.39
CA ARG A 61 -6.79 10.04 -28.14
C ARG A 61 -6.49 8.64 -27.59
N LEU A 62 -6.26 8.55 -26.28
CA LEU A 62 -6.18 7.26 -25.59
C LEU A 62 -7.58 6.63 -25.51
N VAL A 63 -7.79 5.52 -26.22
CA VAL A 63 -9.04 4.75 -26.13
C VAL A 63 -8.96 3.85 -24.90
N ILE A 64 -9.79 4.14 -23.89
CA ILE A 64 -9.98 3.23 -22.76
C ILE A 64 -10.96 2.15 -23.20
N PRO A 65 -10.54 0.87 -23.32
CA PRO A 65 -11.45 -0.20 -23.67
C PRO A 65 -12.53 -0.35 -22.58
N GLY A 66 -13.71 -0.81 -22.98
CA GLY A 66 -14.80 -1.12 -22.03
C GLY A 66 -14.35 -2.10 -20.94
N LYS A 67 -15.11 -2.19 -19.84
CA LYS A 67 -14.77 -3.00 -18.66
C LYS A 67 -14.22 -4.37 -19.07
N ALA A 68 -12.94 -4.61 -18.82
CA ALA A 68 -12.40 -5.95 -18.72
C ALA A 68 -13.06 -6.67 -17.54
N ASP A 69 -13.24 -7.98 -17.64
CA ASP A 69 -13.79 -8.81 -16.57
C ASP A 69 -13.10 -8.47 -15.24
N PRO A 70 -13.85 -8.12 -14.18
CA PRO A 70 -13.28 -7.93 -12.88
C PRO A 70 -12.99 -9.34 -12.37
N ASN A 71 -11.82 -9.87 -12.66
CA ASN A 71 -11.24 -10.89 -11.81
C ASN A 71 -10.39 -10.15 -10.76
N PRO A 72 -11.02 -9.57 -9.71
CA PRO A 72 -10.28 -8.86 -8.69
C PRO A 72 -9.31 -9.82 -8.02
N TYR A 73 -8.13 -9.31 -7.69
CA TYR A 73 -7.18 -10.07 -6.90
C TYR A 73 -7.84 -10.52 -5.59
N PRO A 74 -7.71 -11.80 -5.17
CA PRO A 74 -8.47 -12.30 -4.03
C PRO A 74 -8.12 -11.55 -2.74
N ASN A 75 -9.14 -11.16 -1.98
CA ASN A 75 -8.98 -10.45 -0.71
C ASN A 75 -8.08 -11.22 0.28
N GLY A 76 -7.17 -10.50 0.94
CA GLY A 76 -6.31 -11.06 1.99
C GLY A 76 -5.12 -11.90 1.51
N ARG A 77 -4.94 -12.06 0.19
CA ARG A 77 -3.71 -12.64 -0.36
C ARG A 77 -2.57 -11.63 -0.23
N PRO A 78 -1.33 -12.08 0.10
CA PRO A 78 -0.18 -11.20 0.12
C PRO A 78 0.02 -10.62 -1.29
N CYS A 79 0.55 -9.40 -1.36
CA CYS A 79 1.01 -8.85 -2.62
C CYS A 79 2.14 -9.68 -3.24
N LEU A 80 2.29 -9.53 -4.55
CA LEU A 80 3.56 -9.85 -5.20
C LEU A 80 4.66 -9.01 -4.56
N GLU A 81 5.87 -9.55 -4.50
CA GLU A 81 7.02 -8.83 -3.97
C GLU A 81 7.20 -7.52 -4.75
N ARG A 82 7.35 -6.43 -4.01
CA ARG A 82 7.60 -5.10 -4.59
C ARG A 82 8.91 -5.17 -5.38
N PRO A 83 8.95 -4.64 -6.62
CA PRO A 83 10.20 -4.56 -7.35
C PRO A 83 11.23 -3.71 -6.59
N PRO A 84 12.53 -3.99 -6.73
CA PRO A 84 13.56 -3.18 -6.09
C PRO A 84 13.45 -1.72 -6.55
N ASP A 85 13.64 -0.77 -5.63
CA ASP A 85 13.68 0.64 -5.97
C ASP A 85 15.00 0.95 -6.70
N TYR A 86 14.91 1.13 -8.02
CA TYR A 86 16.06 1.48 -8.85
C TYR A 86 16.58 2.90 -8.60
N PHE A 87 15.79 3.77 -7.97
CA PHE A 87 16.15 5.18 -7.72
C PHE A 87 16.39 5.49 -6.24
N GLY A 88 16.53 4.45 -5.40
CA GLY A 88 17.18 4.54 -4.11
C GLY A 88 16.55 5.55 -3.15
N ARG A 89 15.30 5.34 -2.77
CA ARG A 89 14.90 5.63 -1.39
C ARG A 89 15.10 4.33 -0.61
N ASP A 90 16.15 4.33 0.21
CA ASP A 90 16.65 3.18 0.98
C ASP A 90 15.59 2.57 1.91
N ASP A 91 14.73 1.72 1.37
CA ASP A 91 13.89 0.83 2.15
C ASP A 91 14.66 -0.48 2.30
N GLN A 92 15.44 -0.57 3.37
CA GLN A 92 16.33 -1.68 3.66
C GLN A 92 15.63 -3.04 3.58
N ALA A 93 15.76 -3.69 2.43
CA ALA A 93 15.66 -5.12 2.27
C ALA A 93 16.87 -5.74 2.98
N THR A 94 16.71 -6.06 4.26
CA THR A 94 17.59 -7.02 4.93
C THR A 94 17.17 -8.40 4.46
N ASP A 95 17.79 -8.78 3.34
CA ASP A 95 18.02 -10.15 2.92
C ASP A 95 18.96 -10.79 3.95
N GLN A 96 18.45 -11.68 4.82
CA GLN A 96 19.29 -12.59 5.59
C GLN A 96 18.71 -14.00 5.54
N HIS A 97 19.43 -14.80 4.73
CA HIS A 97 19.64 -16.25 4.75
C HIS A 97 19.08 -17.03 5.96
#